data_AF-A0A0M3IJ50-F1
#
_entry.id   AF-A0A0M3IJ50-F1
#
_cell.length_a   1.000
_cell.length_b   1.000
_cell.length_c   1.000
_cell.angle_alpha   90.00
_cell.angle_beta   90.00
_cell.angle_gamma   90.00
#
_symmetry.space_group_name_H-M   'P 1'
#
loop_
_entity.id
_entity.type
_entity.pdbx_description
1 polymer ?
#
loop_
_entity_poly.entity_id
_entity_poly.type
_entity_poly.pdbx_seq_one_letter_code
_entity_poly.pdbx_strand_id
1 'polypeptide(L)'
;LLLKHNFNFRCECIKPYVNAAPKDKLPGSVCRLDYCSDVNFCPSNTTCKNAEDQAVCTCLPGYIDIRKSERRLEAGFPKESYCLRPQDVDECALGLHNCSAAAICTDLHIGYECACAEG
;
A
#
# COMPACT_ATOMS: atom_id res chain seq x y z
N LEU A 1 -20.40 14.63 16.95
CA LEU A 1 -21.57 14.52 17.85
C LEU A 1 -21.08 14.47 19.30
N LEU A 2 -21.74 15.17 20.23
CA LEU A 2 -21.52 14.98 21.67
C LEU A 2 -22.37 13.80 22.13
N LEU A 3 -21.74 12.69 22.53
CA LEU A 3 -22.43 11.55 23.10
C LEU A 3 -22.18 11.52 24.61
N LYS A 4 -23.26 11.36 25.37
CA LYS A 4 -23.24 11.33 26.83
C LYS A 4 -22.83 9.93 27.30
N HIS A 5 -21.70 9.81 27.99
CA HIS A 5 -21.21 8.55 28.52
C HIS A 5 -20.95 8.71 30.02
N ASN A 6 -21.80 8.12 30.87
CA ASN A 6 -21.66 8.08 32.33
C ASN A 6 -21.15 9.38 32.96
N PHE A 7 -21.93 10.46 32.83
CA PHE A 7 -21.69 11.80 33.38
C PHE A 7 -20.56 12.64 32.73
N ASN A 8 -19.84 12.12 31.75
CA ASN A 8 -18.90 12.87 30.91
C ASN A 8 -19.39 12.95 29.45
N PHE A 9 -19.10 14.07 28.78
CA PHE A 9 -19.38 14.26 27.35
C PHE A 9 -18.14 13.90 26.52
N ARG A 10 -18.29 13.09 25.48
CA ARG A 10 -17.23 12.81 24.50
C ARG A 10 -17.66 13.24 23.11
N CYS A 11 -16.76 13.88 22.38
CA CYS A 11 -16.94 14.19 20.97
C CYS A 11 -16.59 12.95 20.13
N GLU A 12 -17.45 12.60 19.18
CA GLU A 12 -17.21 11.54 18.21
C GLU A 12 -17.52 12.02 16.80
N CYS A 13 -16.73 11.57 15.83
CA CYS A 13 -17.00 11.82 14.42
C CYS A 13 -18.19 10.98 13.97
N ILE A 14 -19.08 11.59 13.18
CA ILE A 14 -20.19 10.85 12.55
C ILE A 14 -19.64 10.01 11.41
N LYS A 15 -20.18 8.81 11.19
CA LYS A 15 -19.81 8.04 10.00
C LYS A 15 -20.20 8.80 8.72
N PRO A 16 -19.39 8.74 7.65
CA PRO A 16 -18.14 7.98 7.47
C PRO A 16 -16.85 8.74 7.88
N TYR A 17 -16.92 9.69 8.81
CA TYR A 17 -15.74 10.45 9.26
C TYR A 17 -15.08 9.78 10.47
N VAL A 18 -13.75 9.86 10.54
CA VAL A 18 -12.91 9.35 11.63
C VAL A 18 -12.14 10.46 12.32
N ASN A 19 -11.73 10.19 13.57
CA ASN A 19 -10.96 11.15 14.36
C ASN A 19 -9.59 11.40 13.74
N ALA A 20 -9.34 12.66 13.38
CA ALA A 20 -8.06 13.16 12.90
C ALA A 20 -7.48 14.23 13.84
N ALA A 21 -8.03 14.36 15.06
CA ALA A 21 -7.49 15.29 16.05
C ALA A 21 -6.07 14.85 16.47
N PRO A 22 -5.11 15.79 16.60
CA PRO A 22 -3.81 15.52 17.21
C PRO A 22 -3.97 14.89 18.59
N LYS A 23 -2.98 14.09 19.02
CA LYS A 23 -3.03 13.37 20.31
C LYS A 23 -3.30 14.27 21.52
N ASP A 24 -2.86 15.53 21.45
CA ASP A 24 -2.98 16.51 22.54
C ASP A 24 -4.29 17.33 22.47
N LYS A 25 -5.17 17.04 21.52
CA LYS A 25 -6.46 17.72 21.32
C LYS A 25 -7.61 16.79 21.67
N LEU A 26 -8.78 17.39 21.92
CA LEU A 26 -10.00 16.65 22.24
C LEU A 26 -10.34 15.68 21.08
N PRO A 27 -10.41 14.36 21.31
CA PRO A 27 -10.81 13.41 20.28
C PRO A 27 -12.18 13.77 19.70
N GLY A 28 -12.34 13.61 18.39
CA GLY A 28 -13.57 13.96 17.67
C GLY A 28 -13.75 15.46 17.42
N SER A 29 -12.79 16.31 17.81
CA SER A 29 -12.84 17.75 17.47
C SER A 29 -12.40 18.05 16.04
N VAL A 30 -11.63 17.17 15.42
CA VAL A 30 -11.23 17.21 14.01
C VAL A 30 -11.60 15.89 13.38
N CYS A 31 -12.45 15.93 12.37
CA CYS A 31 -12.95 14.77 11.67
C CYS A 31 -12.52 14.82 10.21
N ARG A 32 -12.02 13.71 9.68
CA ARG A 32 -11.70 13.55 8.26
C ARG A 32 -12.50 12.39 7.68
N LEU A 33 -12.81 12.49 6.39
CA LEU A 33 -13.51 11.43 5.69
C LEU A 33 -12.65 10.16 5.70
N ASP A 34 -13.24 9.05 6.16
CA ASP A 34 -12.63 7.75 6.03
C ASP A 34 -12.99 7.17 4.66
N TYR A 35 -12.14 7.46 3.68
CA TYR A 35 -12.24 6.90 2.35
C TYR A 35 -12.19 5.36 2.37
N CYS A 36 -11.65 4.73 3.40
CA CYS A 36 -11.63 3.27 3.53
C CYS A 36 -12.87 2.69 4.22
N SER A 37 -13.76 3.50 4.80
CA SER A 37 -14.91 3.02 5.59
C SER A 37 -15.90 2.16 4.80
N ASP A 38 -16.02 2.39 3.48
CA ASP A 38 -16.92 1.66 2.58
C ASP A 38 -16.19 1.00 1.39
N VAL A 39 -14.85 0.93 1.43
CA VAL A 39 -14.06 0.42 0.30
C VAL A 39 -13.89 -1.10 0.37
N ASN A 40 -14.66 -1.80 -0.46
CA ASN A 40 -14.44 -3.20 -0.84
C ASN A 40 -13.57 -3.36 -2.11
N PHE A 41 -12.97 -2.27 -2.61
CA PHE A 41 -12.44 -2.18 -3.97
C PHE A 41 -10.93 -2.47 -4.09
N CYS A 42 -10.24 -2.79 -3.01
CA CYS A 42 -8.81 -3.07 -3.07
C CYS A 42 -8.54 -4.48 -3.64
N PRO A 43 -7.65 -4.62 -4.65
CA PRO A 43 -7.32 -5.92 -5.23
C PRO A 43 -6.70 -6.91 -4.25
N SER A 44 -6.58 -8.18 -4.65
CA SER A 44 -5.95 -9.22 -3.85
C SER A 44 -4.56 -8.80 -3.34
N ASN A 45 -4.23 -9.25 -2.13
CA ASN A 45 -2.97 -8.98 -1.45
C ASN A 45 -2.71 -7.49 -1.11
N THR A 46 -3.76 -6.68 -1.09
CA THR A 46 -3.67 -5.26 -0.73
C THR A 46 -4.57 -4.93 0.47
N THR A 47 -4.33 -3.77 1.09
CA THR A 47 -5.12 -3.17 2.15
C THR A 47 -5.34 -1.69 1.85
N CYS A 48 -6.49 -1.15 2.28
CA CYS A 48 -6.81 0.25 2.10
C CYS A 48 -6.11 1.12 3.14
N LYS A 49 -5.54 2.24 2.71
CA LYS A 49 -5.07 3.33 3.56
C LYS A 49 -5.70 4.65 3.14
N ASN A 50 -6.21 5.39 4.13
CA ASN A 50 -6.65 6.77 3.93
C ASN A 50 -5.44 7.66 3.62
N ALA A 51 -5.42 8.27 2.44
CA ALA A 51 -4.52 9.37 2.09
C ALA A 51 -5.22 10.72 2.29
N GLU A 52 -4.58 11.82 1.90
CA GLU A 52 -5.09 13.18 2.12
C GLU A 52 -6.48 13.38 1.53
N ASP A 53 -6.68 13.03 0.26
CA ASP A 53 -7.94 13.23 -0.46
C ASP A 53 -8.51 11.96 -1.13
N GLN A 54 -7.97 10.76 -0.82
CA GLN A 54 -8.38 9.52 -1.48
C GLN A 54 -8.09 8.24 -0.67
N ALA A 55 -8.77 7.15 -1.01
CA ALA A 55 -8.38 5.80 -0.60
C ALA A 55 -7.23 5.30 -1.48
N VAL A 56 -6.16 4.78 -0.85
CA VAL A 56 -5.01 4.20 -1.55
C VAL A 56 -4.87 2.73 -1.15
N CYS A 57 -4.90 1.83 -2.13
CA CYS A 57 -4.57 0.42 -1.91
C CYS A 57 -3.05 0.23 -1.85
N THR A 58 -2.59 -0.37 -0.77
CA THR A 58 -1.17 -0.67 -0.49
C THR A 58 -0.99 -2.15 -0.25
N CYS A 59 0.19 -2.71 -0.53
CA CYS A 59 0.42 -4.13 -0.32
C CYS A 59 0.31 -4.53 1.15
N LEU A 60 -0.16 -5.75 1.40
CA LEU A 60 -0.05 -6.38 2.71
C LEU A 60 1.44 -6.55 3.10
N PRO A 61 1.77 -6.58 4.40
CA PRO A 61 3.14 -6.83 4.85
C PRO A 61 3.71 -8.10 4.22
N GLY A 62 4.95 -8.00 3.72
CA GLY A 62 5.64 -9.12 3.07
C GLY A 62 5.34 -9.31 1.58
N TYR A 63 4.44 -8.52 0.99
CA TYR A 63 4.20 -8.52 -0.45
C TYR A 63 4.97 -7.39 -1.15
N ILE A 64 5.34 -7.64 -2.41
CA ILE A 64 6.08 -6.72 -3.26
C ILE A 64 5.13 -6.00 -4.22
N ASP A 65 5.24 -4.68 -4.29
CA ASP A 65 4.44 -3.83 -5.18
C ASP A 65 5.01 -3.83 -6.60
N ILE A 66 4.29 -4.45 -7.54
CA ILE A 66 4.70 -4.57 -8.94
C ILE A 66 4.17 -3.43 -9.83
N ARG A 67 3.40 -2.49 -9.29
CA ARG A 67 2.80 -1.40 -10.09
C ARG A 67 3.84 -0.49 -10.74
N LYS A 68 5.05 -0.43 -10.16
CA LYS A 68 6.17 0.35 -10.70
C LYS A 68 6.84 -0.30 -11.92
N SER A 69 6.54 -1.55 -12.21
CA SER A 69 7.10 -2.24 -13.38
C SER A 69 6.40 -1.77 -14.64
N GLU A 70 7.16 -1.17 -15.56
CA GLU A 70 6.67 -0.82 -16.90
C GLU A 70 6.40 -2.08 -17.75
N ARG A 71 7.08 -3.18 -17.44
CA ARG A 71 6.96 -4.48 -18.15
C ARG A 71 5.85 -5.37 -17.60
N ARG A 72 5.10 -4.91 -16.60
CA ARG A 72 4.03 -5.70 -15.96
C ARG A 72 3.00 -6.22 -16.96
N LEU A 73 2.56 -5.37 -17.89
CA LEU A 73 1.56 -5.74 -18.90
C LEU A 73 2.13 -6.72 -19.94
N GLU A 74 3.40 -6.53 -20.32
CA GLU A 74 4.11 -7.43 -21.24
C GLU A 74 4.34 -8.81 -20.62
N ALA A 75 4.59 -8.86 -19.31
CA ALA A 75 4.69 -10.09 -18.53
C ALA A 75 3.33 -10.78 -18.28
N GLY A 76 2.23 -10.25 -18.83
CA GLY A 76 0.90 -10.87 -18.78
C GLY A 76 0.15 -10.66 -17.45
N PHE A 77 0.62 -9.78 -16.57
CA PHE A 77 -0.10 -9.51 -15.32
C PHE A 77 -1.35 -8.66 -15.57
N PRO A 78 -2.50 -9.03 -14.97
CA PRO A 78 -3.72 -8.23 -15.04
C PRO A 78 -3.52 -6.81 -14.50
N LYS A 79 -4.28 -5.85 -15.03
CA LYS A 79 -4.22 -4.44 -14.60
C LYS A 79 -4.43 -4.27 -13.09
N GLU A 80 -5.25 -5.10 -12.47
CA GLU A 80 -5.55 -5.07 -11.03
C GLU A 80 -4.56 -5.85 -10.16
N SER A 81 -3.52 -6.47 -10.73
CA SER A 81 -2.49 -7.17 -9.95
C SER A 81 -1.44 -6.18 -9.45
N TYR A 82 -1.55 -5.80 -8.17
CA TYR A 82 -0.65 -4.81 -7.57
C TYR A 82 0.47 -5.43 -6.76
N CYS A 83 0.18 -6.54 -6.06
CA CYS A 83 1.05 -7.08 -5.03
C CYS A 83 1.20 -8.59 -5.16
N LEU A 84 2.45 -9.05 -5.21
CA LEU A 84 2.81 -10.47 -5.34
C LEU A 84 3.65 -10.92 -4.13
N ARG A 85 3.64 -12.24 -3.86
CA ARG A 85 4.56 -12.80 -2.86
C ARG A 85 5.99 -12.69 -3.43
N PRO A 86 7.02 -12.48 -2.60
CA PRO A 86 8.39 -12.30 -3.07
C PRO A 86 8.86 -13.40 -4.02
N GLN A 87 8.47 -14.65 -3.76
CA GLN A 87 8.82 -15.80 -4.58
C GLN A 87 8.14 -15.91 -5.95
N ASP A 88 7.12 -15.08 -6.19
CA ASP A 88 6.41 -15.04 -7.47
C ASP A 88 6.81 -13.78 -8.27
N VAL A 89 7.79 -13.00 -7.79
CA VAL A 89 8.28 -11.80 -8.45
C VAL A 89 9.61 -12.12 -9.08
N ASP A 90 9.67 -12.03 -10.41
CA ASP A 90 10.94 -11.96 -11.13
C ASP A 90 11.34 -10.48 -11.23
N GLU A 91 12.18 -10.00 -10.30
CA GLU A 91 12.55 -8.58 -10.30
C GLU A 91 13.36 -8.19 -11.54
N CYS A 92 14.11 -9.12 -12.11
CA CYS A 92 14.90 -8.91 -13.32
C CYS A 92 14.01 -8.72 -14.55
N ALA A 93 13.03 -9.61 -14.76
CA ALA A 93 12.08 -9.52 -15.87
C ALA A 93 11.18 -8.28 -15.74
N LEU A 94 10.74 -7.97 -14.52
CA LEU A 94 9.88 -6.83 -14.23
C LEU A 94 10.62 -5.49 -14.17
N GLY A 95 11.95 -5.47 -14.20
CA GLY A 95 12.72 -4.24 -14.03
C GLY A 95 12.54 -3.60 -12.65
N LEU A 96 12.29 -4.42 -11.64
CA LEU A 96 12.13 -4.02 -10.23
C LEU A 96 13.43 -4.21 -9.44
N HIS A 97 14.57 -4.12 -10.12
CA HIS A 97 15.90 -4.20 -9.52
C HIS A 97 16.62 -2.85 -9.57
N ASN A 98 17.65 -2.69 -8.75
CA ASN A 98 18.53 -1.52 -8.76
C ASN A 98 19.94 -1.83 -9.29
N CYS A 99 20.13 -2.96 -9.99
CA CYS A 99 21.41 -3.30 -10.62
C CYS A 99 21.92 -2.17 -11.52
N SER A 100 23.25 -1.98 -11.54
CA SER A 100 23.92 -1.12 -12.51
C SER A 100 23.57 -1.53 -13.93
N ALA A 101 23.56 -0.59 -14.87
CA ALA A 101 23.35 -0.87 -16.29
C ALA A 101 24.38 -1.85 -16.90
N ALA A 102 25.57 -1.96 -16.28
CA ALA A 102 26.62 -2.90 -16.66
C ALA A 102 26.63 -4.20 -15.83
N ALA A 103 25.70 -4.37 -14.90
CA ALA A 103 25.57 -5.56 -14.08
C ALA A 103 24.52 -6.53 -14.65
N ILE A 104 24.76 -7.82 -14.46
CA ILE A 104 23.83 -8.91 -14.77
C ILE A 104 22.90 -9.08 -13.57
N CYS A 105 21.60 -8.97 -13.81
CA CYS A 105 20.56 -9.29 -12.83
C CYS A 105 20.26 -10.78 -12.91
N THR A 106 20.28 -11.47 -11.76
CA THR A 106 19.84 -12.86 -11.62
C THR A 106 18.71 -12.93 -10.62
N ASP A 107 17.57 -13.45 -11.07
CA ASP A 107 16.40 -13.68 -10.24
C ASP A 107 16.65 -14.86 -9.29
N LEU A 108 16.19 -14.75 -8.04
CA LEU A 108 16.28 -15.80 -7.04
C LEU A 108 14.87 -16.18 -6.57
N HIS A 109 14.76 -17.31 -5.85
CA HIS A 109 13.48 -17.70 -5.27
C HIS A 109 12.90 -16.64 -4.32
N ILE A 110 13.72 -15.76 -3.74
CA ILE A 110 13.28 -14.58 -2.99
C ILE A 110 14.27 -13.46 -3.31
N GLY A 111 13.81 -12.45 -4.05
CA GLY A 111 14.63 -11.31 -4.45
C GLY A 111 15.57 -11.60 -5.61
N TYR A 112 16.57 -10.75 -5.80
CA TYR A 112 17.51 -10.82 -6.92
C TYR A 112 18.94 -10.54 -6.47
N GLU A 113 19.90 -10.94 -7.31
CA GLU A 113 21.30 -10.62 -7.18
C GLU A 113 21.79 -9.82 -8.40
N CYS A 114 22.69 -8.87 -8.16
CA CYS A 114 23.38 -8.11 -9.21
C CYS A 114 24.85 -8.51 -9.21
N ALA A 115 25.34 -9.08 -10.31
CA ALA A 115 26.74 -9.42 -10.49
C ALA A 115 27.36 -8.54 -11.58
N CYS A 116 28.61 -8.11 -11.41
CA CYS A 116 29.35 -7.46 -12.50
C CYS A 116 29.52 -8.46 -13.66
N ALA A 117 29.35 -8.00 -14.90
CA ALA A 117 29.79 -8.78 -16.05
C ALA A 117 31.31 -9.01 -15.96
N GLU A 118 31.79 -10.16 -16.43
CA GLU A 118 33.24 -10.41 -16.52
C GLU A 118 33.90 -9.35 -17.41
N GLY A 119 34.92 -8.66 -16.87
CA GLY A 119 35.60 -7.54 -17.53
C GLY A 119 36.51 -6.77 -16.59
#